data_AF-A0A4W5L3A7-F1
#
_entry.id   AF-A0A4W5L3A7-F1
#
_cell.length_a   1.000
_cell.length_b   1.000
_cell.length_c   1.000
_cell.angle_alpha   90.00
_cell.angle_beta   90.00
_cell.angle_gamma   90.00
#
_symmetry.space_group_name_H-M   'P 1'
#
loop_
_entity.id
_entity.type
_entity.pdbx_description
1 polymer ?
#
loop_
_entity_poly.entity_id
_entity_poly.type
_entity_poly.pdbx_seq_one_letter_code
_entity_poly.pdbx_strand_id
1 'polypeptide(L)'
;MGGQWEELIEGEEGEEKEEEEVRYDAFVSFSSRDGAWVLGEMAQMLEEEGEPRLRLCLHHRDFEVGKGIVDNIAENIYCSRRTVCVLTRRYLR
;
A
#
# COMPACT_ATOMS: atom_id res chain seq x y z
N MET A 1 0.61 50.85 -1.87
CA MET A 1 1.56 50.20 -2.79
C MET A 1 1.72 48.79 -2.26
N GLY A 2 0.78 47.92 -2.67
CA GLY A 2 0.76 46.50 -2.28
C GLY A 2 2.06 45.86 -2.75
N GLY A 3 2.67 45.10 -1.85
CA GLY A 3 3.98 44.51 -2.14
C GLY A 3 3.84 43.45 -3.21
N GLN A 4 4.72 43.50 -4.21
CA GLN A 4 5.00 42.44 -5.19
C GLN A 4 5.34 41.07 -4.54
N TRP A 5 5.31 40.98 -3.22
CA TRP A 5 5.50 39.77 -2.41
C TRP A 5 4.19 39.00 -2.21
N GLU A 6 3.03 39.60 -2.45
CA GLU A 6 1.72 38.93 -2.36
C GLU A 6 1.51 37.94 -3.54
N GLU A 7 2.04 38.24 -4.74
CA GLU A 7 2.04 37.33 -5.90
C GLU A 7 3.04 36.16 -5.78
N LEU A 8 4.07 36.29 -4.92
CA LEU A 8 5.08 35.23 -4.72
C LEU A 8 4.63 34.14 -3.73
N ILE A 9 3.47 34.29 -3.09
CA ILE A 9 2.89 33.33 -2.15
C ILE A 9 1.83 32.44 -2.84
N GLU A 10 1.33 32.83 -4.02
CA GLU A 10 0.25 32.13 -4.73
C GLU A 10 0.75 31.08 -5.76
N GLY A 11 2.04 30.72 -5.75
CA GLY A 11 2.68 30.00 -6.86
C GLY A 11 3.32 28.64 -6.56
N GLU A 12 3.09 28.07 -5.38
CA GLU A 12 3.29 26.64 -5.16
C GLU A 12 1.96 26.11 -4.63
N GLU A 13 0.98 25.99 -5.53
CA GLU A 13 -0.04 24.96 -5.38
C GLU A 13 0.74 23.70 -5.02
N GLY A 14 0.57 23.25 -3.77
CA GLY A 14 1.16 22.00 -3.35
C GLY A 14 0.81 21.00 -4.44
N GLU A 15 1.83 20.31 -4.96
CA GLU A 15 1.57 19.08 -5.68
C GLU A 15 0.80 18.21 -4.67
N GLU A 16 -0.54 18.29 -4.72
CA GLU A 16 -1.38 17.13 -4.54
C GLU A 16 -0.84 16.19 -5.61
N LYS A 17 0.23 15.47 -5.26
CA LYS A 17 0.62 14.25 -5.94
C LYS A 17 -0.70 13.54 -6.06
N GLU A 18 -1.21 13.46 -7.29
CA GLU A 18 -2.37 12.66 -7.63
C GLU A 18 -2.26 11.45 -6.74
N GLU A 19 -3.24 11.25 -5.85
CA GLU A 19 -3.32 10.04 -5.05
C GLU A 19 -3.15 8.91 -6.06
N GLU A 20 -1.94 8.35 -6.20
CA GLU A 20 -1.66 7.28 -7.15
C GLU A 20 -2.73 6.25 -6.84
N GLU A 21 -3.68 6.08 -7.77
CA GLU A 21 -5.04 5.63 -7.46
C GLU A 21 -5.02 4.65 -6.30
N VAL A 22 -5.52 5.07 -5.14
CA VAL A 22 -5.44 4.23 -3.94
C VAL A 22 -6.31 3.01 -4.16
N ARG A 23 -5.69 1.94 -4.66
CA ARG A 23 -6.33 0.69 -5.11
C ARG A 23 -6.71 -0.20 -3.93
N TYR A 24 -5.92 -0.15 -2.86
CA TYR A 24 -6.02 -1.09 -1.74
C TYR A 24 -6.22 -0.39 -0.39
N ASP A 25 -6.92 -1.07 0.50
CA ASP A 25 -7.07 -0.64 1.89
C ASP A 25 -5.82 -0.96 2.72
N ALA A 26 -5.12 -2.06 2.38
CA ALA A 26 -3.83 -2.37 2.96
C ALA A 26 -2.94 -3.24 2.06
N PHE A 27 -1.64 -2.94 2.03
CA PHE A 27 -0.60 -3.86 1.58
C PHE A 27 -0.19 -4.77 2.74
N VAL A 28 -0.08 -6.07 2.50
CA VAL A 28 0.32 -7.05 3.52
C VAL A 28 1.72 -7.56 3.23
N SER A 29 2.65 -7.21 4.11
CA SER A 29 4.00 -7.76 4.14
C SER A 29 4.06 -8.96 5.09
N PHE A 30 4.55 -10.10 4.60
CA PHE A 30 4.66 -11.34 5.37
C PHE A 30 5.79 -12.23 4.85
N SER A 31 6.26 -13.17 5.68
CA SER A 31 7.20 -14.20 5.22
C SER A 31 6.48 -15.19 4.30
N SER A 32 7.09 -15.58 3.18
CA SER A 32 6.52 -16.62 2.30
C SER A 32 6.21 -17.93 3.04
N ARG A 33 6.91 -18.22 4.15
CA ARG A 33 6.66 -19.38 5.02
C ARG A 33 5.36 -19.31 5.81
N ASP A 34 4.77 -18.13 5.94
CA ASP A 34 3.49 -17.90 6.63
C ASP A 34 2.33 -17.76 5.62
N GLY A 35 2.59 -17.93 4.32
CA GLY A 35 1.62 -17.69 3.24
C GLY A 35 0.35 -18.54 3.31
N ALA A 36 0.43 -19.79 3.76
CA ALA A 36 -0.74 -20.65 3.91
C ALA A 36 -1.77 -20.05 4.87
N TRP A 37 -1.31 -19.51 6.01
CA TRP A 37 -2.18 -18.87 6.98
C TRP A 37 -2.63 -17.48 6.52
N VAL A 38 -1.73 -16.69 5.94
CA VAL A 38 -2.06 -15.35 5.46
C VAL A 38 -3.11 -15.39 4.35
N LEU A 39 -2.97 -16.28 3.37
CA LEU A 39 -3.90 -16.38 2.24
C LEU A 39 -5.16 -17.16 2.60
N GLY A 40 -5.03 -18.24 3.36
CA GLY A 40 -6.14 -19.16 3.64
C GLY A 40 -7.02 -18.78 4.83
N GLU A 41 -6.54 -17.93 5.74
CA GLU A 41 -7.32 -17.50 6.91
C GLU A 41 -7.39 -15.98 6.98
N MET A 42 -6.26 -15.29 7.15
CA MET A 42 -6.27 -13.85 7.43
C MET A 42 -6.90 -13.04 6.30
N ALA A 43 -6.51 -13.30 5.05
CA ALA A 43 -7.04 -12.59 3.89
C ALA A 43 -8.53 -12.89 3.73
N GLN A 44 -8.95 -14.16 3.81
CA GLN A 44 -10.35 -14.54 3.69
C GLN A 44 -11.24 -13.84 4.74
N MET A 45 -10.80 -13.82 6.01
CA MET A 45 -11.52 -13.14 7.09
C MET A 45 -11.68 -11.64 6.82
N LEU A 46 -10.64 -10.97 6.30
CA LEU A 46 -10.65 -9.52 6.09
C LEU A 46 -11.32 -9.09 4.77
N GLU A 47 -11.28 -9.94 3.75
CA GLU A 47 -11.84 -9.67 2.42
C GLU A 47 -13.33 -10.08 2.33
N GLU A 48 -13.75 -11.16 2.99
CA GLU A 48 -15.09 -11.75 2.83
C GLU A 48 -16.00 -11.57 4.06
N GLU A 49 -15.46 -11.83 5.25
CA GLU A 49 -16.25 -11.88 6.50
C GLU A 49 -16.24 -10.57 7.29
N GLY A 50 -15.25 -9.70 7.06
CA GLY A 50 -15.07 -8.44 7.77
C GLY A 50 -16.15 -7.41 7.46
N GLU A 51 -16.41 -6.52 8.42
CA GLU A 51 -17.24 -5.33 8.25
C GLU A 51 -16.48 -4.10 8.80
N PRO A 52 -15.94 -3.22 7.92
CA PRO A 52 -16.01 -3.28 6.47
C PRO A 52 -15.10 -4.36 5.87
N ARG A 53 -15.45 -4.86 4.68
CA ARG A 53 -14.58 -5.70 3.85
C ARG A 53 -13.42 -4.87 3.30
N LEU A 54 -12.21 -5.40 3.40
CA LEU A 54 -10.99 -4.72 2.98
C LEU A 54 -10.48 -5.27 1.66
N ARG A 55 -9.96 -4.40 0.79
CA ARG A 55 -9.19 -4.79 -0.40
C ARG A 55 -7.72 -4.89 -0.03
N LEU A 56 -7.19 -6.11 0.06
CA LEU A 56 -5.79 -6.32 0.42
C LEU A 56 -4.91 -6.46 -0.83
N CYS A 57 -3.68 -5.97 -0.74
CA CYS A 57 -2.62 -6.26 -1.70
C CYS A 57 -1.63 -7.26 -1.09
N LEU A 58 -1.43 -8.39 -1.76
CA LEU A 58 -0.62 -9.51 -1.32
C LEU A 58 0.39 -9.90 -2.39
N HIS A 59 1.67 -9.88 -2.02
CA HIS A 59 2.77 -10.09 -2.97
C HIS A 59 2.80 -11.45 -3.67
N HIS A 60 2.06 -12.45 -3.19
CA HIS A 60 1.95 -13.77 -3.83
C HIS A 60 0.97 -13.79 -5.02
N ARG A 61 0.07 -12.80 -5.14
CA ARG A 61 -0.93 -12.73 -6.24
C ARG A 61 -0.88 -11.43 -7.03
N ASP A 62 -0.55 -10.31 -6.40
CA ASP A 62 -0.78 -8.99 -6.99
C ASP A 62 0.49 -8.33 -7.55
N PHE A 63 1.62 -9.02 -7.54
CA PHE A 63 2.86 -8.50 -8.13
C PHE A 63 2.81 -8.58 -9.65
N GLU A 64 3.16 -7.47 -10.29
CA GLU A 64 3.22 -7.40 -11.74
C GLU A 64 4.41 -8.22 -12.25
N VAL A 65 4.11 -9.17 -13.15
CA VAL A 65 5.12 -10.02 -13.77
C VAL A 65 5.99 -9.19 -14.70
N GLY A 66 7.31 -9.31 -14.56
CA GLY A 66 8.29 -8.56 -15.36
C GLY A 66 8.76 -7.24 -14.73
N LYS A 67 8.12 -6.80 -13.65
CA LYS A 67 8.56 -5.65 -12.84
C LYS A 67 9.52 -6.08 -11.72
N GLY A 68 10.47 -5.22 -11.36
CA GLY A 68 11.42 -5.47 -10.28
C GLY A 68 10.70 -5.69 -8.94
N ILE A 69 11.26 -6.56 -8.08
CA ILE A 69 10.63 -6.88 -6.79
C ILE A 69 10.51 -5.64 -5.89
N VAL A 70 11.53 -4.77 -5.91
CA VAL A 70 11.54 -3.52 -5.13
C VAL A 70 10.50 -2.55 -5.66
N ASP A 71 10.37 -2.45 -6.98
CA ASP A 71 9.39 -1.56 -7.61
C ASP A 71 7.96 -2.04 -7.35
N ASN A 72 7.72 -3.35 -7.42
CA ASN A 72 6.44 -3.97 -7.03
C ASN A 72 6.09 -3.69 -5.57
N ILE A 73 7.06 -3.77 -4.65
CA ILE A 73 6.82 -3.46 -3.23
C ILE A 73 6.52 -1.98 -3.06
N ALA A 74 7.33 -1.10 -3.65
CA ALA A 74 7.17 0.35 -3.52
C ALA A 74 5.81 0.81 -4.05
N GLU A 75 5.45 0.40 -5.27
CA GLU A 75 4.15 0.74 -5.86
C GLU A 75 2.98 0.21 -5.01
N ASN A 76 3.04 -1.05 -4.55
CA ASN A 76 1.96 -1.61 -3.74
C ASN A 76 1.83 -0.92 -2.38
N ILE A 77 2.92 -0.37 -1.82
CA ILE A 77 2.87 0.49 -0.64
C ILE A 77 2.19 1.82 -0.99
N TYR A 78 2.57 2.48 -2.10
CA TYR A 78 1.99 3.76 -2.50
C TYR A 78 0.51 3.66 -2.88
N CYS A 79 0.11 2.58 -3.56
CA CYS A 79 -1.29 2.31 -3.92
C CYS A 79 -2.14 1.74 -2.76
N SER A 80 -1.60 1.67 -1.54
CA SER A 80 -2.31 1.17 -0.36
C SER A 80 -2.47 2.24 0.71
N ARG A 81 -3.66 2.34 1.31
CA ARG A 81 -3.88 3.28 2.45
C ARG A 81 -3.00 2.98 3.65
N ARG A 82 -2.65 1.71 3.85
CA ARG A 82 -1.91 1.20 5.02
C ARG A 82 -0.98 0.08 4.61
N THR A 83 0.07 -0.14 5.40
CA THR A 83 0.90 -1.34 5.32
C THR A 83 0.74 -2.13 6.61
N VAL A 84 0.42 -3.43 6.50
CA VAL A 84 0.28 -4.37 7.60
C VAL A 84 1.40 -5.39 7.51
N CYS A 85 2.15 -5.56 8.60
CA CYS A 85 3.25 -6.52 8.67
C CYS A 85 2.87 -7.71 9.56
N VAL A 86 2.90 -8.92 9.01
CA VAL A 86 2.68 -10.17 9.77
C VAL A 86 4.01 -10.61 10.37
N LEU A 87 4.25 -10.20 11.62
CA LEU A 87 5.52 -10.44 12.31
C LEU A 87 5.55 -11.84 12.96
N THR A 88 6.34 -12.73 12.37
CA THR A 88 6.67 -14.04 12.96
C THR A 88 8.19 -14.17 13.15
N ARG A 89 8.64 -15.24 13.82
CA ARG A 89 10.09 -15.56 13.92
C ARG A 89 10.77 -15.74 12.56
N ARG A 90 10.00 -15.88 11.48
CA ARG A 90 10.46 -16.09 10.10
C ARG A 90 10.46 -14.81 9.27
N TYR A 91 9.87 -13.73 9.75
CA TYR A 91 9.72 -12.48 8.99
C TYR A 91 11.07 -11.82 8.62
N LEU A 92 12.05 -11.89 9.53
CA LEU A 92 13.38 -11.30 9.36
C LEU A 92 14.47 -12.33 8.99
N ARG A 93 14.07 -13.57 8.68
CA ARG A 93 15.00 -14.68 8.41
C ARG A 93 15.15 -14.97 6.93
#